data_AF-A0A399EQM8-F1
#
_entry.id   AF-A0A399EQM8-F1
#
_cell.length_a   1.000
_cell.length_b   1.000
_cell.length_c   1.000
_cell.angle_alpha   90.00
_cell.angle_beta   90.00
_cell.angle_gamma   90.00
#
_symmetry.space_group_name_H-M   'P 1'
#
loop_
_entity.id
_entity.type
_entity.pdbx_description
1 polymer ?
#
loop_
_entity_poly.entity_id
_entity_poly.type
_entity_poly.pdbx_seq_one_letter_code
_entity_poly.pdbx_strand_id
1 'polypeptide(L)'
;MARGCYCSLGIMDARGWVLRAVERLRFASVGDIQRWLDEEGESLSRLELARALEALLREGRIELERDVYRPARKSGGKDAFDQLFGD
;
A
#
# COMPACT_ATOMS: atom_id res chain seq x y z
N MET A 1 28.54 4.58 10.73
CA MET A 1 27.46 3.58 10.56
C MET A 1 26.37 3.88 11.57
N ALA A 2 25.38 4.68 11.18
CA ALA A 2 24.19 4.93 11.98
C ALA A 2 23.06 5.16 10.99
N ARG A 3 22.35 4.09 10.59
CA ARG A 3 21.06 4.23 9.90
C ARG A 3 20.04 4.37 11.01
N GLY A 4 19.86 5.62 11.43
CA GLY A 4 18.93 6.00 12.48
C GLY A 4 17.51 5.57 12.10
N CYS A 5 16.84 4.95 13.07
CA CYS A 5 15.40 4.82 13.11
C CYS A 5 14.77 6.20 12.96
N TYR A 6 14.11 6.47 11.84
CA TYR A 6 13.13 7.56 11.73
C TYR A 6 11.75 6.94 11.61
N CYS A 7 11.28 6.32 12.70
CA CYS A 7 9.87 6.39 13.01
C CYS A 7 9.58 7.85 13.41
N SER A 8 8.63 8.49 12.73
CA SER A 8 8.06 9.83 13.04
C SER A 8 8.73 11.02 12.33
N LEU A 9 8.31 11.34 11.09
CA LEU A 9 8.08 12.72 10.58
C LEU A 9 7.62 12.74 9.09
N GLY A 10 6.32 12.52 8.85
CA GLY A 10 5.45 13.40 8.04
C GLY A 10 5.61 13.60 6.53
N ILE A 11 5.28 12.62 5.68
CA ILE A 11 4.70 12.93 4.34
C ILE A 11 3.67 11.92 3.83
N MET A 12 3.72 10.63 4.21
CA MET A 12 2.64 9.67 3.93
C MET A 12 2.57 8.59 5.03
N ASP A 13 1.36 8.24 5.48
CA ASP A 13 1.10 7.17 6.47
C ASP A 13 1.42 5.80 5.85
N ALA A 14 1.90 4.82 6.65
CA ALA A 14 2.16 3.45 6.21
C ALA A 14 0.99 2.87 5.38
N ARG A 15 -0.25 3.18 5.76
CA ARG A 15 -1.46 2.79 5.04
C ARG A 15 -1.52 3.35 3.62
N GLY A 16 -1.08 4.59 3.41
CA GLY A 16 -1.04 5.22 2.09
C GLY A 16 -0.05 4.55 1.15
N TRP A 17 1.13 4.20 1.66
CA TRP A 17 2.12 3.44 0.90
C TRP A 17 1.63 2.04 0.53
N VAL A 18 1.05 1.32 1.48
CA VAL A 18 0.47 -0.02 1.25
C VAL A 18 -0.68 0.04 0.25
N LEU A 19 -1.56 1.04 0.36
CA LEU A 19 -2.65 1.24 -0.59
C LEU A 19 -2.11 1.49 -2.00
N ARG A 20 -1.12 2.38 -2.15
CA ARG A 20 -0.48 2.64 -3.46
C ARG A 20 0.19 1.41 -4.04
N ALA A 21 0.85 0.60 -3.22
CA ALA A 21 1.44 -0.67 -3.65
C ALA A 21 0.36 -1.61 -4.22
N VAL A 22 -0.75 -1.79 -3.49
CA VAL A 22 -1.87 -2.63 -3.92
C VAL A 22 -2.54 -2.08 -5.18
N GLU A 23 -2.69 -0.76 -5.32
CA GLU A 23 -3.23 -0.13 -6.52
C GLU A 23 -2.30 -0.30 -7.74
N ARG A 24 -0.99 -0.19 -7.53
CA ARG A 24 0.02 -0.31 -8.60
C ARG A 24 0.14 -1.74 -9.11
N LEU A 25 0.17 -2.69 -8.18
CA LEU A 25 0.32 -4.11 -8.47
C LEU A 25 -1.01 -4.76 -8.89
N ARG A 26 -2.16 -4.19 -8.49
CA ARG A 26 -3.55 -4.66 -8.69
C ARG A 26 -3.90 -6.00 -8.04
N PHE A 27 -2.97 -6.94 -8.06
CA PHE A 27 -3.05 -8.28 -7.49
C PHE A 27 -1.71 -8.56 -6.82
N ALA A 28 -1.61 -8.31 -5.52
CA ALA A 28 -0.36 -8.38 -4.81
C ALA A 28 -0.45 -9.27 -3.57
N SER A 29 0.55 -10.12 -3.37
CA SER A 29 0.75 -10.83 -2.11
C SER A 29 1.50 -9.91 -1.13
N VAL A 30 1.55 -10.27 0.15
CA VAL A 30 2.34 -9.55 1.16
C VAL A 30 3.80 -9.38 0.71
N GLY A 31 4.38 -10.42 0.09
CA GLY A 31 5.75 -10.39 -0.42
C GLY A 31 5.95 -9.42 -1.59
N ASP A 32 4.96 -9.30 -2.48
CA ASP A 32 5.02 -8.37 -3.61
C ASP A 32 4.94 -6.92 -3.13
N ILE A 33 4.06 -6.66 -2.15
CA ILE A 33 3.92 -5.35 -1.53
C ILE A 33 5.21 -4.97 -0.81
N GLN A 34 5.77 -5.88 -0.01
CA GLN A 34 7.03 -5.65 0.70
C GLN A 34 8.17 -5.33 -0.29
N ARG A 35 8.30 -6.11 -1.36
CA ARG A 35 9.32 -5.88 -2.38
C ARG A 35 9.18 -4.50 -3.03
N TRP A 36 7.95 -4.11 -3.39
CA TRP A 36 7.70 -2.80 -3.99
C TRP A 36 8.03 -1.66 -3.02
N LEU A 37 7.71 -1.81 -1.74
CA LEU A 37 8.06 -0.84 -0.70
C LEU A 37 9.58 -0.71 -0.52
N ASP A 38 10.30 -1.83 -0.48
CA ASP A 38 11.77 -1.85 -0.45
C ASP A 38 12.39 -1.19 -1.70
N GLU A 39 11.77 -1.33 -2.87
CA GLU A 39 12.21 -0.66 -4.12
C GLU A 39 12.00 0.87 -4.07
N GLU A 40 10.90 1.34 -3.47
CA GLU A 40 10.62 2.77 -3.29
C GLU A 40 11.43 3.40 -2.13
N GLY A 41 12.18 2.60 -1.37
CA GLY A 41 12.99 3.05 -0.24
C GLY A 41 12.22 3.17 1.09
N GLU A 42 11.01 2.63 1.14
CA GLU A 42 10.16 2.60 2.34
C GLU A 42 10.23 1.22 3.00
N SER A 43 10.93 1.13 4.11
CA SER A 43 11.05 -0.13 4.85
C SER A 43 9.98 -0.23 5.92
N LEU A 44 8.80 -0.76 5.57
CA LEU A 44 7.78 -1.13 6.55
C LEU A 44 8.14 -2.45 7.23
N SER A 45 8.02 -2.50 8.55
CA SER A 45 8.13 -3.77 9.28
C SER A 45 6.96 -4.67 8.92
N ARG A 46 7.15 -6.01 8.96
CA ARG A 46 6.05 -6.97 8.74
C ARG A 46 4.82 -6.71 9.60
N LEU A 47 5.03 -6.28 10.85
CA LEU A 47 3.94 -5.92 11.77
C LEU A 47 3.19 -4.67 11.31
N GLU A 48 3.91 -3.66 10.80
CA GLU A 48 3.31 -2.42 10.31
C GLU A 48 2.55 -2.66 9.01
N LEU A 49 3.14 -3.44 8.10
CA LEU A 49 2.49 -3.88 6.87
C LEU A 49 1.21 -4.66 7.16
N ALA A 50 1.25 -5.62 8.09
CA ALA A 50 0.07 -6.39 8.49
C ALA A 50 -1.02 -5.50 9.10
N ARG A 51 -0.66 -4.58 10.00
CA ARG A 51 -1.60 -3.62 10.60
C ARG A 51 -2.22 -2.69 9.57
N ALA A 52 -1.43 -2.22 8.61
CA ALA A 52 -1.89 -1.36 7.53
C ALA A 52 -2.85 -2.10 6.60
N LEU A 53 -2.52 -3.33 6.20
CA LEU A 53 -3.40 -4.19 5.39
C LEU A 53 -4.72 -4.49 6.11
N GLU A 54 -4.65 -4.84 7.40
CA GLU A 54 -5.85 -5.09 8.22
C GLU A 54 -6.73 -3.83 8.33
N ALA A 55 -6.14 -2.66 8.54
CA ALA A 55 -6.87 -1.40 8.56
C ALA A 55 -7.56 -1.15 7.21
N LEU A 56 -6.85 -1.30 6.09
CA LEU A 56 -7.41 -1.09 4.74
C LEU A 56 -8.51 -2.09 4.39
N LEU A 57 -8.39 -3.35 4.84
CA LEU A 57 -9.43 -4.38 4.70
C LEU A 57 -10.67 -3.99 5.52
N ARG A 58 -10.48 -3.57 6.77
CA ARG A 58 -11.56 -3.13 7.66
C ARG A 58 -12.28 -1.88 7.13
N GLU A 59 -11.53 -0.97 6.51
CA GLU A 59 -12.05 0.22 5.85
C GLU A 59 -12.73 -0.08 4.49
N GLY A 60 -12.59 -1.31 3.97
CA GLY A 60 -13.14 -1.70 2.67
C GLY A 60 -12.44 -1.00 1.48
N ARG A 61 -11.18 -0.59 1.66
CA ARG A 61 -10.34 0.03 0.62
C ARG A 61 -9.67 -1.02 -0.27
N ILE A 62 -9.35 -2.17 0.32
CA ILE A 62 -8.79 -3.32 -0.37
C ILE A 62 -9.63 -4.56 -0.02
N GLU A 63 -9.53 -5.59 -0.84
CA GLU A 63 -10.12 -6.89 -0.62
C GLU A 63 -9.01 -7.94 -0.63
N LEU A 64 -9.15 -8.95 0.23
CA LEU A 64 -8.28 -10.12 0.23
C LEU A 64 -9.02 -11.27 -0.45
N GLU A 65 -8.54 -11.71 -1.60
CA GLU A 65 -9.08 -12.85 -2.33
C GLU A 65 -7.97 -13.87 -2.56
N ARG A 66 -8.12 -15.09 -2.03
CA ARG A 66 -7.17 -16.21 -2.22
C ARG A 66 -5.71 -15.84 -1.91
N ASP A 67 -5.49 -15.15 -0.79
CA ASP A 67 -4.17 -14.66 -0.33
C ASP A 67 -3.58 -13.48 -1.14
N VAL A 68 -4.35 -12.95 -2.09
CA VAL A 68 -3.97 -11.81 -2.92
C VAL A 68 -4.79 -10.58 -2.53
N TYR A 69 -4.09 -9.49 -2.23
CA TYR A 69 -4.70 -8.19 -1.98
C TYR A 69 -4.99 -7.50 -3.31
N ARG A 70 -6.22 -7.05 -3.47
CA ARG A 70 -6.68 -6.25 -4.61
C ARG A 70 -7.33 -4.96 -4.11
N PRO A 71 -7.26 -3.87 -4.88
CA PRO A 71 -8.00 -2.66 -4.53
C PRO A 71 -9.50 -2.93 -4.62
N ALA A 72 -10.26 -2.50 -3.61
CA ALA A 72 -11.71 -2.66 -3.61
C ALA A 72 -12.29 -1.86 -4.77
N ARG A 73 -13.09 -2.51 -5.62
CA ARG A 73 -13.70 -1.85 -6.76
C ARG A 73 -14.77 -0.86 -6.25
N LYS A 74 -14.42 0.41 -6.13
CA LYS A 74 -15.45 1.46 -6.24
C LYS A 74 -16.05 1.33 -7.63
N SER A 75 -17.35 1.11 -7.74
CA SER A 75 -18.12 1.23 -8.98
C SER A 75 -17.98 2.66 -9.55
N GLY A 76 -16.86 2.92 -10.24
CA GLY A 76 -16.47 4.28 -10.63
C GLY A 76 -15.11 4.28 -11.32
N GLY A 77 -14.97 3.48 -12.38
CA GLY A 77 -13.80 3.47 -13.25
C GLY A 77 -13.65 4.73 -14.11
N LYS A 78 -13.79 5.93 -13.52
CA LYS A 78 -13.75 7.18 -14.30
C LYS A 78 -12.97 8.36 -13.70
N ASP A 79 -12.63 8.37 -12.41
CA ASP A 79 -12.02 9.58 -11.80
C ASP A 79 -10.67 9.39 -11.08
N ALA A 80 -10.25 8.18 -10.73
CA ALA A 80 -9.02 8.01 -9.94
C ALA A 80 -7.75 7.77 -10.78
N PHE A 81 -7.89 7.42 -12.07
CA PHE A 81 -6.74 7.20 -12.96
C PHE A 81 -6.22 8.50 -13.61
N ASP A 82 -7.02 9.57 -13.64
CA ASP A 82 -6.69 10.82 -14.35
C ASP A 82 -5.73 11.74 -13.59
N GLN A 83 -5.64 11.62 -12.26
CA GLN A 83 -4.75 12.47 -11.44
C GLN A 83 -3.38 11.87 -11.12
N LEU A 84 -3.13 10.60 -11.45
CA LEU A 84 -1.84 9.93 -11.18
C LEU A 84 -0.97 9.73 -12.44
N PHE A 85 -1.47 10.09 -13.63
CA PHE A 85 -0.76 9.99 -14.92
C PHE A 85 -1.07 11.16 -15.89
N GLY A 86 -1.40 12.35 -15.36
CA GLY A 86 -1.64 13.54 -16.17
C GLY A 86 -0.56 14.61 -15.93
N ASP A 87 0.47 14.59 -16.78
CA ASP A 87 1.61 15.53 -16.98
C ASP A 87 2.43 15.97 -15.76
#